data_AF-A0A2V1AQM7-F1
#
_entry.id   AF-A0A2V1AQM7-F1
#
_cell.length_a   1.000
_cell.length_b   1.000
_cell.length_c   1.000
_cell.angle_alpha   90.00
_cell.angle_beta   90.00
_cell.angle_gamma   90.00
#
_symmetry.space_group_name_H-M   'P 1'
#
loop_
_entity.id
_entity.type
_entity.pdbx_description
1 polymer ?
#
loop_
_entity_poly.entity_id
_entity_poly.type
_entity_poly.pdbx_seq_one_letter_code
_entity_poly.pdbx_strand_id
1 'polypeptide(L)'
;MALTKTTNFIRPQFISRTLASSQSLRHENPLGLPKDKNAPQMPRMSRGLPVKQRIPNVDKTILVASGKGGVGKSTVAVNTALGLQKLGKNTGILDVDIFGPSIPKLLKLSGEPRLSESGKLLPMTNYGLASMSMGYLVPPENAVVWRGLMVMKALQQLMFEVEWPKLDYLVVDMPPGTGDTQLSVTQQLKVDGAVIVSTPQDIALIDAVKGMAMFNKVNTPVLGIVQNMSYFLCPNCKHESHVFGTEGAAKEAKKQGLDVLAIGRW
;
A
#
# COMPACT_ATOMS: atom_id res chain seq x y z
N MET A 1 34.93 -24.33 87.73
CA MET A 1 34.69 -22.94 88.18
C MET A 1 34.42 -22.11 86.94
N ALA A 2 33.15 -21.81 86.63
CA ALA A 2 32.45 -20.58 87.08
C ALA A 2 33.11 -19.33 86.43
N LEU A 3 32.47 -18.46 85.65
CA LEU A 3 31.08 -18.01 85.58
C LEU A 3 30.95 -17.02 84.39
N THR A 4 29.85 -17.10 83.62
CA THR A 4 28.95 -16.02 83.10
C THR A 4 29.53 -14.67 82.63
N LYS A 5 29.02 -13.92 81.64
CA LYS A 5 27.70 -13.75 80.98
C LYS A 5 28.01 -12.80 79.78
N THR A 6 27.39 -12.90 78.61
CA THR A 6 26.17 -12.14 78.35
C THR A 6 25.52 -12.63 77.05
N THR A 7 24.24 -12.96 77.19
CA THR A 7 23.27 -13.27 76.15
C THR A 7 22.86 -12.02 75.37
N ASN A 8 22.68 -12.14 74.06
CA ASN A 8 21.60 -11.43 73.37
C ASN A 8 21.09 -12.27 72.18
N PHE A 9 19.79 -12.55 72.21
CA PHE A 9 19.05 -13.38 71.27
C PHE A 9 18.59 -12.56 70.05
N ILE A 10 19.01 -13.01 68.86
CA ILE A 10 18.25 -13.27 67.63
C ILE A 10 17.16 -12.26 67.17
N ARG A 11 17.39 -11.67 65.98
CA ARG A 11 16.37 -11.54 64.91
C ARG A 11 17.00 -11.94 63.57
N PRO A 12 16.44 -12.88 62.79
CA PRO A 12 16.96 -13.21 61.47
C PRO A 12 16.38 -12.25 60.43
N GLN A 13 17.25 -11.50 59.74
CA GLN A 13 16.85 -10.74 58.54
C GLN A 13 16.96 -11.66 57.32
N PHE A 14 15.82 -11.84 56.64
CA PHE A 14 15.70 -12.52 55.37
C PHE A 14 16.57 -11.84 54.29
N ILE A 15 17.51 -12.59 53.71
CA ILE A 15 18.30 -12.15 52.56
C ILE A 15 17.42 -12.29 51.30
N SER A 16 16.81 -11.19 50.88
CA SER A 16 16.18 -11.08 49.56
C SER A 16 17.26 -10.91 48.50
N ARG A 17 17.53 -11.95 47.72
CA ARG A 17 18.34 -11.86 46.50
C ARG A 17 17.50 -11.18 45.42
N THR A 18 17.74 -9.90 45.18
CA THR A 18 17.23 -9.20 44.00
C THR A 18 18.22 -9.37 42.84
N LEU A 19 17.92 -10.30 41.94
CA LEU A 19 18.55 -10.35 40.62
C LEU A 19 18.00 -9.18 39.78
N ALA A 20 18.73 -8.07 39.75
CA ALA A 20 18.47 -6.97 38.82
C ALA A 20 19.50 -7.02 37.69
N SER A 21 19.18 -7.71 36.60
CA SER A 21 19.88 -7.58 35.33
C SER A 21 18.91 -7.13 34.25
N SER A 22 18.53 -5.84 34.26
CA SER A 22 17.99 -5.22 33.05
C SER A 22 19.17 -4.87 32.14
N GLN A 23 19.60 -5.82 31.32
CA GLN A 23 20.37 -5.45 30.13
C GLN A 23 19.45 -4.58 29.26
N SER A 24 19.82 -3.31 29.09
CA SER A 24 19.18 -2.50 28.07
C SER A 24 19.57 -3.09 26.72
N LEU A 25 18.68 -3.89 26.12
CA LEU A 25 18.82 -4.28 24.73
C LEU A 25 18.67 -3.01 23.89
N ARG A 26 19.80 -2.39 23.55
CA ARG A 26 19.86 -1.37 22.52
C ARG A 26 19.48 -2.08 21.22
N HIS A 27 18.25 -1.86 20.77
CA HIS A 27 17.84 -2.30 19.43
C HIS A 27 18.75 -1.59 18.43
N GLU A 28 19.61 -2.38 17.77
CA GLU A 28 20.29 -1.97 16.54
C GLU A 28 19.23 -1.57 15.52
N ASN A 29 19.49 -0.50 14.78
CA ASN A 29 18.61 0.04 13.75
C ASN A 29 18.85 -0.75 12.45
N PRO A 30 18.17 -1.89 12.21
CA PRO A 30 18.56 -2.83 11.16
C PRO A 30 18.14 -2.33 9.77
N LEU A 31 17.39 -1.23 9.73
CA LEU A 31 16.74 -0.67 8.55
C LEU A 31 17.33 0.69 8.13
N GLY A 32 18.38 1.16 8.80
CA GLY A 32 19.03 2.44 8.47
C GLY A 32 18.12 3.67 8.58
N LEU A 33 17.01 3.58 9.32
CA LEU A 33 15.99 4.63 9.36
C LEU A 33 16.52 5.86 10.13
N PRO A 34 16.27 7.10 9.66
CA PRO A 34 16.64 8.31 10.39
C PRO A 34 16.00 8.31 11.78
N LYS A 35 16.83 8.44 12.83
CA LYS A 35 16.35 8.73 14.19
C LYS A 35 16.14 10.22 14.33
N ASP A 36 15.06 10.72 13.74
CA ASP A 36 14.68 12.10 13.97
C ASP A 36 14.14 12.25 15.41
N LYS A 37 14.65 13.27 16.14
CA LYS A 37 14.11 13.64 17.46
C LYS A 37 12.71 14.26 17.34
N ASN A 38 12.30 14.61 16.12
CA ASN A 38 10.98 15.09 15.75
C ASN A 38 10.18 14.05 14.94
N ALA A 39 10.41 12.75 15.15
CA ALA A 39 9.50 11.73 14.63
C ALA A 39 8.06 12.09 15.03
N PRO A 40 7.08 12.10 14.10
CA PRO A 40 5.70 12.38 14.45
C PRO A 40 5.31 11.42 15.58
N GLN A 41 4.99 11.98 16.75
CA GLN A 41 4.48 11.18 17.85
C GLN A 41 3.31 10.39 17.30
N MET A 42 3.39 9.05 17.34
CA MET A 42 2.24 8.22 17.04
C MET A 42 1.09 8.78 17.88
N PRO A 43 0.04 9.33 17.25
CA PRO A 43 -1.02 9.98 18.01
C PRO A 43 -1.54 8.97 19.01
N ARG A 44 -1.47 9.31 20.30
CA ARG A 44 -2.14 8.54 21.37
C ARG A 44 -3.54 8.26 20.86
N MET A 45 -3.87 6.97 20.79
CA MET A 45 -5.09 6.43 20.19
C MET A 45 -6.30 7.24 20.71
N SER A 46 -6.68 8.26 19.94
CA SER A 46 -7.92 8.98 20.17
C SER A 46 -9.02 8.03 19.74
N ARG A 47 -10.03 7.84 20.58
CA ARG A 47 -11.18 6.99 20.27
C ARG A 47 -11.89 7.58 19.04
N GLY A 48 -11.58 7.06 17.85
CA GLY A 48 -12.17 7.47 16.58
C GLY A 48 -11.44 6.81 15.40
N LEU A 49 -12.14 6.64 14.28
CA LEU A 49 -11.50 6.28 13.02
C LEU A 49 -10.50 7.38 12.63
N PRO A 50 -9.35 7.05 12.02
CA PRO A 50 -8.39 8.05 11.56
C PRO A 50 -9.06 9.12 10.69
N VAL A 51 -8.73 10.39 10.90
CA VAL A 51 -9.19 11.47 10.01
C VAL A 51 -8.52 11.28 8.66
N LYS A 52 -9.31 11.09 7.59
CA LYS A 52 -8.80 10.98 6.22
C LYS A 52 -8.05 12.25 5.80
N GLN A 53 -6.87 12.09 5.23
CA GLN A 53 -5.99 13.17 4.77
C GLN A 53 -5.79 13.13 3.25
N ARG A 54 -5.56 14.29 2.64
CA ARG A 54 -5.08 14.34 1.24
C ARG A 54 -3.56 14.20 1.23
N ILE A 55 -3.04 13.62 0.15
CA ILE A 55 -1.61 13.60 -0.12
C ILE A 55 -1.19 15.03 -0.50
N PRO A 56 -0.10 15.58 0.08
CA PRO A 56 0.38 16.91 -0.24
C PRO A 56 0.66 17.08 -1.75
N ASN A 57 0.37 18.25 -2.31
CA ASN A 57 0.55 18.60 -3.72
C ASN A 57 -0.24 17.75 -4.75
N VAL A 58 -1.25 16.99 -4.30
CA VAL A 58 -2.12 16.16 -5.15
C VAL A 58 -3.56 16.65 -5.09
N ASP A 59 -4.12 17.02 -6.25
CA ASP A 59 -5.50 17.51 -6.34
C ASP A 59 -6.52 16.35 -6.27
N LYS A 60 -6.33 15.30 -7.09
CA LYS A 60 -7.22 14.13 -7.16
C LYS A 60 -6.48 12.80 -6.97
N THR A 61 -7.04 11.93 -6.13
CA THR A 61 -6.51 10.58 -5.91
C THR A 61 -7.46 9.53 -6.48
N ILE A 62 -6.95 8.69 -7.39
CA ILE A 62 -7.69 7.58 -8.00
C ILE A 62 -7.06 6.27 -7.57
N LEU A 63 -7.83 5.40 -6.95
CA LEU A 63 -7.37 4.05 -6.60
C LEU A 63 -7.61 3.08 -7.74
N VAL A 64 -6.66 2.18 -7.98
CA VAL A 64 -6.81 1.05 -8.89
C VAL A 64 -6.70 -0.22 -8.05
N ALA A 65 -7.80 -0.94 -7.93
CA ALA A 65 -7.91 -2.11 -7.05
C ALA A 65 -8.35 -3.36 -7.82
N SER A 66 -8.07 -4.53 -7.26
CA SER A 66 -8.53 -5.80 -7.79
C SER A 66 -8.86 -6.77 -6.66
N GLY A 67 -9.83 -7.64 -6.91
CA GLY A 67 -10.18 -8.69 -5.95
C GLY A 67 -9.11 -9.78 -5.82
N LYS A 68 -8.24 -9.92 -6.82
CA LYS A 68 -7.18 -10.94 -6.88
C LYS A 68 -5.88 -10.40 -7.46
N GLY A 69 -4.78 -11.08 -7.14
CA GLY A 69 -3.51 -10.93 -7.82
C GLY A 69 -3.56 -11.49 -9.25
N GLY A 70 -2.69 -11.01 -10.13
CA GLY A 70 -2.53 -11.55 -11.50
C GLY A 70 -3.51 -11.03 -12.55
N VAL A 71 -4.51 -10.22 -12.19
CA VAL A 71 -5.48 -9.65 -13.16
C VAL A 71 -4.92 -8.49 -14.02
N GLY A 72 -3.66 -8.10 -13.82
CA GLY A 72 -3.02 -6.99 -14.51
C GLY A 72 -3.35 -5.60 -13.94
N LYS A 73 -3.75 -5.51 -12.67
CA LYS A 73 -4.03 -4.27 -11.94
C LYS A 73 -2.95 -3.20 -12.11
N SER A 74 -1.69 -3.52 -11.82
CA SER A 74 -0.56 -2.58 -11.94
C SER A 74 -0.35 -2.09 -13.37
N THR A 75 -0.55 -2.95 -14.36
CA THR A 75 -0.50 -2.58 -15.78
C THR A 75 -1.60 -1.58 -16.12
N VAL A 76 -2.83 -1.80 -15.63
CA VAL A 76 -3.94 -0.87 -15.80
C VAL A 76 -3.65 0.45 -15.07
N ALA A 77 -3.05 0.42 -13.88
CA ALA A 77 -2.69 1.62 -13.13
C ALA A 77 -1.68 2.50 -13.89
N VAL A 78 -0.60 1.90 -14.40
CA VAL A 78 0.40 2.62 -15.23
C VAL A 78 -0.25 3.21 -16.48
N ASN A 79 -1.05 2.43 -17.21
CA ASN A 79 -1.70 2.91 -18.43
C ASN A 79 -2.73 4.00 -18.16
N THR A 80 -3.44 3.93 -17.03
CA THR A 80 -4.34 5.00 -16.58
C THR A 80 -3.56 6.29 -16.34
N ALA A 81 -2.43 6.21 -15.62
CA ALA A 81 -1.59 7.36 -15.34
C ALA A 81 -1.02 7.99 -16.63
N LEU A 82 -0.50 7.16 -17.54
CA LEU A 82 0.00 7.61 -18.84
C LEU A 82 -1.13 8.17 -19.74
N GLY A 83 -2.33 7.59 -19.67
CA GLY A 83 -3.49 8.08 -20.40
C GLY A 83 -3.90 9.49 -19.95
N LEU A 84 -3.96 9.72 -18.64
CA LEU A 84 -4.24 11.05 -18.06
C LEU A 84 -3.15 12.06 -18.46
N GLN A 85 -1.88 11.66 -18.46
CA GLN A 85 -0.79 12.50 -18.95
C GLN A 85 -0.92 12.86 -20.42
N LYS A 86 -1.33 11.91 -21.28
CA LYS A 86 -1.62 12.18 -22.70
C LYS A 86 -2.77 13.17 -22.91
N LEU A 87 -3.67 13.27 -21.93
CA LEU A 87 -4.72 14.30 -21.89
C LEU A 87 -4.24 15.64 -21.30
N GLY A 88 -2.94 15.82 -21.11
CA GLY A 88 -2.32 17.05 -20.62
C GLY A 88 -2.39 17.23 -19.11
N LYS A 89 -2.63 16.16 -18.33
CA LYS A 89 -2.70 16.22 -16.87
C LYS A 89 -1.37 15.87 -16.21
N ASN A 90 -0.97 16.66 -15.21
CA ASN A 90 0.18 16.33 -14.36
C ASN A 90 -0.18 15.12 -13.52
N THR A 91 0.44 13.98 -13.81
CA THR A 91 0.04 12.70 -13.24
C THR A 91 1.21 11.99 -12.57
N GLY A 92 0.96 11.43 -11.39
CA GLY A 92 1.88 10.55 -10.70
C GLY A 92 1.29 9.16 -10.48
N ILE A 93 2.13 8.22 -10.08
CA ILE A 93 1.72 6.87 -9.69
C ILE A 93 2.37 6.44 -8.38
N LEU A 94 1.55 5.91 -7.47
CA LEU A 94 1.99 5.40 -6.18
C LEU A 94 1.65 3.90 -6.08
N ASP A 95 2.66 3.07 -5.87
CA ASP A 95 2.51 1.63 -5.65
C ASP A 95 2.52 1.31 -4.16
N VAL A 96 1.39 0.80 -3.67
CA VAL A 96 1.22 0.36 -2.27
C VAL A 96 1.14 -1.17 -2.15
N ASP A 97 1.49 -1.91 -3.21
CA ASP A 97 1.62 -3.37 -3.17
C ASP A 97 3.01 -3.79 -2.67
N ILE A 98 3.12 -4.00 -1.36
CA ILE A 98 4.38 -4.33 -0.68
C ILE A 98 4.92 -5.71 -1.08
N PHE A 99 4.03 -6.67 -1.36
CA PHE A 99 4.40 -8.07 -1.54
C PHE A 99 4.67 -8.44 -2.99
N GLY A 100 4.22 -7.61 -3.94
CA GLY A 100 4.45 -7.82 -5.36
C GLY A 100 4.59 -6.51 -6.15
N PRO A 101 5.48 -5.58 -5.74
CA PRO A 101 5.59 -4.28 -6.41
C PRO A 101 5.99 -4.47 -7.86
N SER A 102 5.11 -4.03 -8.75
CA SER A 102 5.26 -4.23 -10.21
C SER A 102 5.61 -2.93 -10.93
N ILE A 103 5.31 -1.78 -10.31
CA ILE A 103 5.50 -0.45 -10.91
C ILE A 103 6.97 -0.14 -11.25
N PRO A 104 7.98 -0.42 -10.41
CA PRO A 104 9.38 -0.19 -10.76
C PRO A 104 9.77 -0.85 -12.09
N LYS A 105 9.39 -2.12 -12.25
CA LYS A 105 9.69 -2.90 -13.47
C LYS A 105 8.92 -2.37 -14.68
N LEU A 106 7.63 -2.06 -14.54
CA LEU A 106 6.81 -1.52 -15.63
C LEU A 106 7.32 -0.17 -16.12
N LEU A 107 7.84 0.66 -15.20
CA LEU A 107 8.43 1.96 -15.54
C LEU A 107 9.93 1.89 -15.86
N LYS A 108 10.55 0.71 -15.89
CA LYS A 108 12.01 0.55 -16.10
C LYS A 108 12.85 1.42 -15.15
N LEU A 109 12.44 1.48 -13.89
CA LEU A 109 13.10 2.23 -12.82
C LEU A 109 13.77 1.26 -11.85
N SER A 110 14.98 1.60 -11.41
CA SER A 110 15.75 0.84 -10.43
C SER A 110 16.60 1.78 -9.56
N GLY A 111 16.98 1.29 -8.38
CA GLY A 111 17.70 2.06 -7.37
C GLY A 111 16.78 2.65 -6.31
N GLU A 112 17.39 3.32 -5.35
CA GLU A 112 16.71 3.91 -4.21
C GLU A 112 16.34 5.39 -4.48
N PRO A 113 15.19 5.86 -3.98
CA PRO A 113 14.79 7.25 -4.09
C PRO A 113 15.71 8.12 -3.25
N ARG A 114 16.07 9.29 -3.78
CA ARG A 114 16.85 10.28 -3.04
C ARG A 114 15.98 10.95 -1.97
N LEU A 115 16.64 11.55 -0.99
CA LEU A 115 15.98 12.43 -0.03
C LEU A 115 16.11 13.89 -0.47
N SER A 116 15.08 14.69 -0.25
CA SER A 116 15.14 16.14 -0.38
C SER A 116 15.84 16.76 0.82
N GLU A 117 16.14 18.07 0.74
CA GLU A 117 16.73 18.82 1.87
C GLU A 117 15.85 18.80 3.12
N SER A 118 14.53 18.62 2.95
CA SER A 118 13.58 18.48 4.06
C SER A 118 13.46 17.05 4.60
N GLY A 119 14.27 16.12 4.10
CA GLY A 119 14.28 14.71 4.51
C GLY A 119 13.14 13.87 3.92
N LYS A 120 12.40 14.39 2.93
CA LYS A 120 11.32 13.66 2.25
C LYS A 120 11.83 12.84 1.08
N LEU A 121 11.11 11.78 0.73
CA LEU A 121 11.44 10.95 -0.41
C LEU A 121 11.11 11.70 -1.70
N LEU A 122 12.09 11.78 -2.60
CA LEU A 122 11.89 12.32 -3.95
C LEU A 122 11.36 11.20 -4.86
N PRO A 123 10.21 11.39 -5.53
CA PRO A 123 9.68 10.40 -6.44
C PRO A 123 10.64 10.19 -7.62
N MET A 124 10.79 8.95 -8.05
CA MET A 124 11.55 8.61 -9.25
C MET A 124 10.73 8.93 -10.50
N THR A 125 11.39 9.23 -11.62
CA THR A 125 10.69 9.63 -12.85
C THR A 125 11.12 8.82 -14.05
N ASN A 126 10.14 8.34 -14.82
CA ASN A 126 10.36 7.83 -16.18
C ASN A 126 9.07 8.00 -17.01
N TYR A 127 9.19 8.05 -18.35
CA TYR A 127 8.06 8.33 -19.26
C TYR A 127 7.26 9.59 -18.85
N GLY A 128 7.92 10.57 -18.23
CA GLY A 128 7.30 11.79 -17.70
C GLY A 128 6.41 11.58 -16.45
N LEU A 129 6.27 10.36 -15.93
CA LEU A 129 5.50 10.08 -14.71
C LEU A 129 6.41 10.15 -13.48
N ALA A 130 5.97 10.89 -12.47
CA ALA A 130 6.49 10.77 -11.12
C ALA A 130 5.96 9.49 -10.47
N SER A 131 6.85 8.67 -9.91
CA SER A 131 6.55 7.35 -9.40
C SER A 131 7.15 7.15 -8.02
N MET A 132 6.37 6.55 -7.13
CA MET A 132 6.85 6.04 -5.86
C MET A 132 6.33 4.62 -5.66
N SER A 133 7.17 3.73 -5.13
CA SER A 133 6.81 2.33 -4.90
C SER A 133 7.56 1.78 -3.70
N MET A 134 6.91 0.84 -3.01
CA MET A 134 7.58 0.02 -2.01
C MET A 134 8.78 -0.73 -2.60
N GLY A 135 8.71 -1.12 -3.88
CA GLY A 135 9.80 -1.81 -4.56
C GLY A 135 11.08 -0.98 -4.75
N TYR A 136 11.05 0.34 -4.48
CA TYR A 136 12.27 1.16 -4.46
C TYR A 136 12.97 1.17 -3.09
N LEU A 137 12.24 0.84 -2.02
CA LEU A 137 12.72 0.91 -0.64
C LEU A 137 13.29 -0.43 -0.14
N VAL A 138 13.19 -1.49 -0.94
CA VAL A 138 13.55 -2.85 -0.53
C VAL A 138 14.48 -3.46 -1.58
N PRO A 139 15.75 -3.72 -1.25
CA PRO A 139 16.66 -4.41 -2.14
C PRO A 139 16.14 -5.82 -2.48
N PRO A 140 16.17 -6.24 -3.75
CA PRO A 140 15.61 -7.53 -4.19
C PRO A 140 16.31 -8.75 -3.57
N GLU A 141 17.56 -8.62 -3.13
CA GLU A 141 18.33 -9.68 -2.47
C GLU A 141 17.93 -9.94 -1.00
N ASN A 142 17.21 -9.01 -0.35
CA ASN A 142 16.88 -9.14 1.06
C ASN A 142 15.44 -9.64 1.23
N ALA A 143 15.29 -10.91 1.65
CA ALA A 143 14.03 -11.46 2.09
C ALA A 143 13.62 -10.83 3.45
N VAL A 144 13.11 -9.61 3.42
CA VAL A 144 12.65 -8.90 4.61
C VAL A 144 11.33 -9.51 5.06
N VAL A 145 11.30 -10.03 6.29
CA VAL A 145 10.04 -10.46 6.92
C VAL A 145 9.26 -9.22 7.34
N TRP A 146 8.23 -8.90 6.57
CA TRP A 146 7.35 -7.76 6.83
C TRP A 146 6.43 -8.05 8.01
N ARG A 147 6.67 -7.39 9.14
CA ARG A 147 5.70 -7.34 10.24
C ARG A 147 4.63 -6.29 9.96
N GLY A 148 3.39 -6.52 10.40
CA GLY A 148 2.26 -5.63 10.12
C GLY A 148 2.50 -4.15 10.49
N LEU A 149 3.14 -3.88 11.63
CA LEU A 149 3.49 -2.51 12.02
C LEU A 149 4.49 -1.84 11.07
N MET A 150 5.43 -2.60 10.50
CA MET A 150 6.40 -2.08 9.53
C MET A 150 5.73 -1.75 8.21
N VAL A 151 4.82 -2.62 7.75
CA VAL A 151 3.98 -2.41 6.57
C VAL A 151 3.19 -1.10 6.71
N MET A 152 2.51 -0.94 7.84
CA MET A 152 1.70 0.24 8.11
C MET A 152 2.52 1.53 8.13
N LYS A 153 3.70 1.50 8.77
CA LYS A 153 4.62 2.64 8.78
C LYS A 153 5.14 2.97 7.39
N ALA A 154 5.51 1.96 6.59
CA ALA A 154 6.00 2.17 5.23
C ALA A 154 4.92 2.77 4.32
N LEU A 155 3.68 2.32 4.43
CA LEU A 155 2.55 2.91 3.68
C LEU A 155 2.31 4.36 4.08
N GLN A 156 2.35 4.66 5.38
CA GLN A 156 2.21 6.04 5.84
C GLN A 156 3.31 6.94 5.26
N GLN A 157 4.55 6.44 5.23
CA GLN A 157 5.68 7.15 4.64
C GLN A 157 5.50 7.37 3.13
N LEU A 158 5.08 6.34 2.39
CA LEU A 158 4.80 6.44 0.96
C LEU A 158 3.65 7.40 0.63
N MET A 159 2.65 7.51 1.50
CA MET A 159 1.49 8.39 1.31
C MET A 159 1.78 9.85 1.68
N PHE A 160 2.56 10.11 2.74
CA PHE A 160 2.65 11.46 3.33
C PHE A 160 4.07 12.05 3.39
N GLU A 161 5.11 11.23 3.26
CA GLU A 161 6.53 11.64 3.34
C GLU A 161 7.24 11.58 1.98
N VAL A 162 6.46 11.74 0.90
CA VAL A 162 6.95 11.87 -0.47
C VAL A 162 6.74 13.31 -0.92
N GLU A 163 7.78 13.92 -1.47
CA GLU A 163 7.73 15.27 -2.02
C GLU A 163 7.23 15.23 -3.46
N TRP A 164 5.93 15.02 -3.62
CA TRP A 164 5.30 15.03 -4.94
C TRP A 164 5.40 16.42 -5.58
N PRO A 165 5.67 16.51 -6.90
CA PRO A 165 5.43 17.74 -7.65
C PRO A 165 3.93 18.07 -7.62
N LYS A 166 3.54 19.23 -8.15
CA LYS A 166 2.12 19.55 -8.29
C LYS A 166 1.45 18.59 -9.28
N LEU A 167 0.53 17.75 -8.79
CA LEU A 167 -0.18 16.75 -9.57
C LEU A 167 -1.68 17.05 -9.62
N ASP A 168 -2.24 17.00 -10.83
CA ASP A 168 -3.68 16.99 -11.02
C ASP A 168 -4.27 15.65 -10.56
N TYR A 169 -3.55 14.55 -10.84
CA TYR A 169 -3.97 13.19 -10.50
C TYR A 169 -2.82 12.36 -9.92
N LEU A 170 -3.10 11.62 -8.85
CA LEU A 170 -2.27 10.52 -8.38
C LEU A 170 -3.04 9.22 -8.53
N VAL A 171 -2.51 8.30 -9.34
CA VAL A 171 -3.03 6.94 -9.47
C VAL A 171 -2.36 6.06 -8.43
N VAL A 172 -3.14 5.39 -7.59
CA VAL A 172 -2.63 4.52 -6.52
C VAL A 172 -2.90 3.05 -6.89
N ASP A 173 -1.84 2.28 -7.08
CA ASP A 173 -1.90 0.84 -7.32
C ASP A 173 -2.06 0.10 -5.99
N MET A 174 -3.29 -0.34 -5.70
CA MET A 174 -3.65 -0.95 -4.41
C MET A 174 -3.08 -2.37 -4.30
N PRO A 175 -2.81 -2.92 -3.11
CA PRO A 175 -2.58 -4.36 -2.97
C PRO A 175 -3.82 -5.17 -3.44
N PRO A 176 -3.66 -6.42 -3.88
CA PRO A 176 -4.79 -7.27 -4.26
C PRO A 176 -5.65 -7.68 -3.05
N GLY A 177 -6.94 -7.91 -3.31
CA GLY A 177 -7.87 -8.51 -2.35
C GLY A 177 -8.81 -7.49 -1.69
N THR A 178 -9.10 -7.71 -0.41
CA THR A 178 -9.81 -6.79 0.48
C THR A 178 -9.20 -6.85 1.90
N GLY A 179 -7.88 -7.03 1.97
CA GLY A 179 -7.15 -7.22 3.23
C GLY A 179 -6.92 -5.91 3.99
N ASP A 180 -6.32 -6.02 5.18
CA ASP A 180 -6.11 -4.90 6.10
C ASP A 180 -5.30 -3.75 5.50
N THR A 181 -4.36 -4.05 4.60
CA THR A 181 -3.56 -3.03 3.90
C THR A 181 -4.41 -2.11 3.03
N GLN A 182 -5.35 -2.69 2.27
CA GLN A 182 -6.23 -1.92 1.41
C GLN A 182 -7.21 -1.08 2.22
N LEU A 183 -7.79 -1.66 3.28
CA LEU A 183 -8.66 -0.94 4.19
C LEU A 183 -7.92 0.23 4.85
N SER A 184 -6.69 -0.01 5.31
CA SER A 184 -5.83 1.00 5.93
C SER A 184 -5.58 2.19 5.02
N VAL A 185 -5.23 1.96 3.75
CA VAL A 185 -5.03 3.03 2.77
C VAL A 185 -6.32 3.83 2.58
N THR A 186 -7.47 3.16 2.41
CA THR A 186 -8.76 3.84 2.21
C THR A 186 -9.31 4.58 3.44
N GLN A 187 -8.87 4.19 4.64
CA GLN A 187 -9.22 4.85 5.90
C GLN A 187 -8.32 6.06 6.19
N GLN A 188 -7.09 6.07 5.67
CA GLN A 188 -6.15 7.18 5.87
C GLN A 188 -6.23 8.22 4.75
N LEU A 189 -6.54 7.82 3.52
CA LEU A 189 -6.60 8.73 2.38
C LEU A 189 -8.00 9.27 2.10
N LYS A 190 -8.07 10.56 1.77
CA LYS A 190 -9.18 11.13 1.01
C LYS A 190 -9.01 10.73 -0.45
N VAL A 191 -9.97 9.98 -0.95
CA VAL A 191 -9.98 9.38 -2.29
C VAL A 191 -11.11 10.00 -3.10
N ASP A 192 -10.83 10.36 -4.35
CA ASP A 192 -11.80 10.97 -5.26
C ASP A 192 -12.49 9.94 -6.17
N GLY A 193 -11.90 8.74 -6.32
CA GLY A 193 -12.55 7.61 -6.99
C GLY A 193 -11.75 6.32 -6.94
N ALA A 194 -12.41 5.20 -7.20
CA ALA A 194 -11.80 3.88 -7.32
C ALA A 194 -12.20 3.20 -8.63
N VAL A 195 -11.23 2.60 -9.31
CA VAL A 195 -11.40 1.75 -10.50
C VAL A 195 -11.16 0.31 -10.08
N ILE A 196 -12.07 -0.59 -10.46
CA ILE A 196 -11.95 -2.01 -10.17
C ILE A 196 -11.46 -2.75 -11.40
N VAL A 197 -10.37 -3.49 -11.28
CA VAL A 197 -9.80 -4.33 -12.34
C VAL A 197 -10.17 -5.78 -12.07
N SER A 198 -10.74 -6.43 -13.09
CA SER A 198 -11.10 -7.84 -13.05
C SER A 198 -10.83 -8.51 -14.41
N THR A 199 -10.98 -9.82 -14.46
CA THR A 199 -10.97 -10.62 -15.70
C THR A 199 -12.37 -11.21 -15.94
N PRO A 200 -12.68 -11.73 -17.14
CA PRO A 200 -13.99 -12.34 -17.41
C PRO A 200 -14.31 -13.57 -16.56
N GLN A 201 -13.31 -14.13 -15.88
CA GLN A 201 -13.45 -15.35 -15.07
C GLN A 201 -14.36 -15.12 -13.86
N ASP A 202 -15.32 -16.02 -13.64
CA ASP A 202 -16.32 -15.94 -12.56
C ASP A 202 -15.70 -15.70 -11.19
N ILE A 203 -14.54 -16.29 -10.91
CA ILE A 203 -13.91 -16.17 -9.59
C ILE A 203 -13.30 -14.78 -9.37
N ALA A 204 -12.81 -14.11 -10.41
CA ALA A 204 -12.28 -12.75 -10.29
C ALA A 204 -13.42 -11.73 -10.07
N LEU A 205 -14.60 -11.98 -10.66
CA LEU A 205 -15.80 -11.15 -10.50
C LEU A 205 -16.33 -11.16 -9.05
N ILE A 206 -16.37 -12.33 -8.41
CA ILE A 206 -16.82 -12.43 -7.01
C ILE A 206 -15.97 -11.54 -6.10
N ASP A 207 -14.66 -11.50 -6.32
CA ASP A 207 -13.77 -10.68 -5.49
C ASP A 207 -13.83 -9.19 -5.87
N ALA A 208 -14.13 -8.86 -7.13
CA ALA A 208 -14.46 -7.49 -7.52
C ALA A 208 -15.70 -6.97 -6.76
N VAL A 209 -16.74 -7.79 -6.59
CA VAL A 209 -17.94 -7.45 -5.80
C VAL A 209 -17.60 -7.16 -4.34
N LYS A 210 -16.75 -7.99 -3.72
CA LYS A 210 -16.28 -7.73 -2.35
C LYS A 210 -15.49 -6.42 -2.25
N GLY A 211 -14.64 -6.13 -3.23
CA GLY A 211 -13.91 -4.87 -3.34
C GLY A 211 -14.83 -3.65 -3.40
N MET A 212 -15.88 -3.71 -4.23
CA MET A 212 -16.89 -2.66 -4.32
C MET A 212 -17.63 -2.45 -3.00
N ALA A 213 -18.04 -3.53 -2.34
CA ALA A 213 -18.69 -3.46 -1.03
C ALA A 213 -17.79 -2.80 0.04
N MET A 214 -16.48 -3.07 -0.01
CA MET A 214 -15.51 -2.43 0.87
C MET A 214 -15.44 -0.92 0.60
N PHE A 215 -15.31 -0.48 -0.67
CA PHE A 215 -15.25 0.94 -1.02
C PHE A 215 -16.51 1.71 -0.61
N ASN A 216 -17.69 1.09 -0.76
CA ASN A 216 -18.95 1.65 -0.29
C ASN A 216 -18.95 1.87 1.22
N LYS A 217 -18.44 0.91 2.02
CA LYS A 217 -18.35 1.05 3.49
C LYS A 217 -17.44 2.20 3.93
N VAL A 218 -16.43 2.54 3.14
CA VAL A 218 -15.50 3.65 3.42
C VAL A 218 -15.83 4.91 2.62
N ASN A 219 -17.05 5.01 2.07
CA ASN A 219 -17.55 6.16 1.32
C ASN A 219 -16.61 6.59 0.18
N THR A 220 -16.07 5.64 -0.57
CA THR A 220 -15.24 5.89 -1.76
C THR A 220 -16.04 5.59 -3.01
N PRO A 221 -16.22 6.56 -3.93
CA PRO A 221 -17.02 6.34 -5.14
C PRO A 221 -16.28 5.39 -6.09
N VAL A 222 -16.97 4.36 -6.55
CA VAL A 222 -16.46 3.46 -7.60
C VAL A 222 -16.79 4.07 -8.96
N LEU A 223 -15.76 4.42 -9.72
CA LEU A 223 -15.89 5.05 -11.04
C LEU A 223 -16.33 4.07 -12.12
N GLY A 224 -16.01 2.78 -11.94
CA GLY A 224 -16.39 1.72 -12.86
C GLY A 224 -15.43 0.54 -12.85
N ILE A 225 -15.65 -0.39 -13.78
CA ILE A 225 -14.92 -1.65 -13.88
C ILE A 225 -14.12 -1.70 -15.19
N VAL A 226 -12.87 -2.15 -15.09
CA VAL A 226 -12.02 -2.50 -16.24
C VAL A 226 -11.96 -4.02 -16.34
N GLN A 227 -12.42 -4.57 -17.47
CA GLN A 227 -12.31 -6.00 -17.77
C GLN A 227 -11.01 -6.24 -18.53
N ASN A 228 -9.93 -6.56 -17.82
CA ASN A 228 -8.66 -6.87 -18.44
C ASN A 228 -8.63 -8.32 -18.97
N MET A 229 -7.70 -8.63 -19.86
CA MET A 229 -7.48 -10.00 -20.35
C MET A 229 -8.77 -10.66 -20.88
N SER A 230 -9.51 -9.91 -21.70
CA SER A 230 -10.84 -10.33 -22.18
C SER A 230 -10.79 -11.26 -23.38
N TYR A 231 -9.85 -11.05 -24.29
CA TYR A 231 -9.69 -11.85 -25.50
C TYR A 231 -8.26 -11.80 -26.01
N PHE A 232 -7.87 -12.86 -26.69
CA PHE A 232 -6.60 -12.94 -27.40
C PHE A 232 -6.82 -12.67 -28.89
N LEU A 233 -6.13 -11.67 -29.43
CA LEU A 233 -6.14 -11.39 -30.85
C LEU A 233 -4.95 -12.09 -31.51
N CYS A 234 -5.21 -13.12 -32.33
CA CYS A 234 -4.15 -13.85 -32.99
C CYS A 234 -3.30 -12.92 -33.86
N PRO A 235 -1.97 -12.82 -33.64
CA PRO A 235 -1.13 -11.90 -34.41
C PRO A 235 -1.08 -12.28 -35.89
N ASN A 236 -1.24 -13.57 -36.21
CA ASN A 236 -1.17 -14.13 -37.56
C ASN A 236 -2.47 -13.94 -38.34
N CYS A 237 -3.61 -14.39 -37.80
CA CYS A 237 -4.89 -14.42 -38.54
C CYS A 237 -5.93 -13.39 -38.06
N LYS A 238 -5.62 -12.59 -37.04
CA LYS A 238 -6.54 -11.60 -36.42
C LYS A 238 -7.83 -12.20 -35.83
N HIS A 239 -7.90 -13.52 -35.68
CA HIS A 239 -9.00 -14.17 -34.99
C HIS A 239 -9.01 -13.79 -33.50
N GLU A 240 -10.19 -13.43 -32.99
CA GLU A 240 -10.42 -13.14 -31.58
C GLU A 240 -10.84 -14.43 -30.85
N SER A 241 -10.04 -14.83 -29.86
CA SER A 241 -10.32 -15.98 -29.01
C SER A 241 -10.69 -15.53 -27.60
N HIS A 242 -11.91 -15.85 -27.19
CA HIS A 242 -12.47 -15.52 -25.87
C HIS A 242 -12.30 -16.70 -24.90
N VAL A 243 -11.05 -16.97 -24.50
CA VAL A 243 -10.67 -18.14 -23.69
C VAL A 243 -11.49 -18.26 -22.39
N PHE A 244 -11.90 -17.13 -21.81
CA PHE A 244 -12.62 -17.08 -20.52
C PHE A 244 -14.04 -16.49 -20.63
N GLY A 245 -14.57 -16.35 -21.84
CA GLY A 245 -15.84 -15.68 -22.09
C GLY A 245 -15.74 -14.15 -22.18
N THR A 246 -16.85 -13.50 -22.48
CA THR A 246 -16.93 -12.08 -22.89
C THR A 246 -17.66 -11.17 -21.93
N GLU A 247 -18.70 -11.68 -21.27
CA GLU A 247 -19.72 -10.81 -20.63
C GLU A 247 -19.61 -10.71 -19.11
N GLY A 248 -18.62 -11.35 -18.49
CA GLY A 248 -18.52 -11.48 -17.04
C GLY A 248 -18.58 -10.14 -16.30
N ALA A 249 -17.64 -9.23 -16.58
CA ALA A 249 -17.58 -7.93 -15.90
C ALA A 249 -18.70 -6.99 -16.35
N ALA A 250 -19.15 -7.08 -17.61
CA ALA A 250 -20.26 -6.26 -18.11
C ALA A 250 -21.58 -6.59 -17.41
N LYS A 251 -21.86 -7.88 -17.19
CA LYS A 251 -23.02 -8.33 -16.42
C LYS A 251 -22.95 -7.84 -14.98
N GLU A 252 -21.78 -7.94 -14.35
CA GLU A 252 -21.63 -7.52 -12.96
C GLU A 252 -21.70 -6.00 -12.81
N ALA A 253 -21.06 -5.23 -13.70
CA ALA A 253 -21.16 -3.77 -13.74
C ALA A 253 -22.64 -3.34 -13.84
N LYS A 254 -23.41 -3.96 -14.74
CA LYS A 254 -24.85 -3.68 -14.90
C LYS A 254 -25.66 -3.98 -13.64
N LYS A 255 -25.39 -5.09 -12.93
CA LYS A 255 -26.07 -5.43 -11.67
C LYS A 255 -25.79 -4.40 -10.56
N GLN A 256 -24.59 -3.87 -10.53
CA GLN A 256 -24.14 -2.90 -9.52
C GLN A 256 -24.42 -1.44 -9.92
N GLY A 257 -24.99 -1.21 -11.10
CA GLY A 257 -25.25 0.15 -11.63
C GLY A 257 -23.98 0.92 -11.96
N LEU A 258 -22.92 0.23 -12.40
CA LEU A 258 -21.63 0.80 -12.76
C LEU A 258 -21.35 0.69 -14.25
N ASP A 259 -20.47 1.56 -14.73
CA ASP A 259 -19.97 1.54 -16.10
C ASP A 259 -18.80 0.57 -16.26
N VAL A 260 -18.73 -0.06 -17.44
CA VAL A 260 -17.51 -0.71 -17.91
C VAL A 260 -16.65 0.36 -18.58
N LEU A 261 -15.53 0.70 -17.95
CA LEU A 261 -14.65 1.78 -18.40
C LEU A 261 -13.77 1.36 -19.58
N ALA A 262 -13.34 0.10 -19.60
CA ALA A 262 -12.50 -0.44 -20.65
C ALA A 262 -12.53 -1.98 -20.70
N ILE A 263 -12.28 -2.51 -21.89
CA ILE A 263 -12.08 -3.94 -22.17
C ILE A 263 -10.64 -4.12 -22.67
N GLY A 264 -9.80 -4.75 -21.86
CA GLY A 264 -8.41 -5.03 -22.16
C GLY A 264 -8.22 -6.32 -22.95
N ARG A 265 -7.30 -6.28 -23.91
CA ARG A 265 -6.83 -7.45 -24.68
C ARG A 265 -5.68 -8.16 -23.94
N TRP A 266 -5.49 -9.46 -24.22
CA TRP A 266 -4.29 -10.22 -23.84
C TRP A 266 -3.05 -9.74 -24.59
#